data_AF-A0A9E4HQY9-F1
#
_entry.id   AF-A0A9E4HQY9-F1
#
_cell.length_a   1.000
_cell.length_b   1.000
_cell.length_c   1.000
_cell.angle_alpha   90.00
_cell.angle_beta   90.00
_cell.angle_gamma   90.00
#
_symmetry.space_group_name_H-M   'P 1'
#
loop_
_entity.id
_entity.type
_entity.pdbx_description
1 polymer ?
#
loop_
_entity_poly.entity_id
_entity_poly.type
_entity_poly.pdbx_seq_one_letter_code
_entity_poly.pdbx_strand_id
1 'polypeptide(L)'
;PESYGNAIGVGMADVVTRRLVDKIDTRPTYVNALTSTNLESVRIPVTVDSDREALETGISTSGASSGVDCRMVWIRNTLKLDRFVASEALLDEVERHRDLQVLEHLGELDFDGRGNLKNLL
;
A
#
# COMPACT_ATOMS: atom_id res chain seq x y z
N PRO A 1 -2.84 8.26 -15.63
CA PRO A 1 -3.20 8.30 -14.20
C PRO A 1 -4.50 9.09 -14.02
N GLU A 2 -5.49 8.54 -13.32
CA GLU A 2 -6.80 9.18 -13.14
C GLU A 2 -6.73 10.44 -12.26
N SER A 3 -5.74 10.52 -11.36
CA SER A 3 -5.54 11.69 -10.48
C SER A 3 -4.76 12.84 -11.11
N TYR A 4 -4.28 12.70 -12.35
CA TYR A 4 -3.45 13.72 -13.04
C TYR A 4 -2.23 14.20 -12.21
N GLY A 5 -1.63 13.33 -11.38
CA GLY A 5 -0.49 13.68 -10.54
C GLY A 5 -0.85 14.29 -9.18
N ASN A 6 -2.14 14.53 -8.92
CA ASN A 6 -2.61 14.92 -7.61
C ASN A 6 -2.43 13.77 -6.60
N ALA A 7 -1.79 14.06 -5.48
CA ALA A 7 -1.47 13.10 -4.43
C ALA A 7 -2.06 13.50 -3.08
N ILE A 8 -3.22 14.17 -3.07
CA ILE A 8 -3.97 14.44 -1.85
C ILE A 8 -4.21 13.12 -1.08
N GLY A 9 -3.77 13.09 0.18
CA GLY A 9 -3.85 11.91 1.05
C GLY A 9 -2.55 11.10 1.16
N VAL A 10 -1.51 11.40 0.37
CA VAL A 10 -0.21 10.71 0.48
C VAL A 10 0.38 10.77 1.88
N GLY A 11 0.16 11.88 2.60
CA GLY A 11 0.64 12.06 3.97
C GLY A 11 -0.03 11.19 5.02
N MET A 12 -1.05 10.41 4.64
CA MET A 12 -1.70 9.43 5.52
C MET A 12 -1.02 8.06 5.48
N ALA A 13 -0.10 7.82 4.54
CA ALA A 13 0.70 6.60 4.51
C ALA A 13 1.91 6.71 5.44
N ASP A 14 2.35 5.58 5.98
CA ASP A 14 3.60 5.52 6.76
C ASP A 14 4.84 5.45 5.85
N VAL A 15 4.74 4.67 4.76
CA VAL A 15 5.83 4.41 3.81
C VAL A 15 5.32 4.54 2.37
N VAL A 16 6.10 5.18 1.52
CA VAL A 16 5.83 5.33 0.08
C VAL A 16 7.07 5.04 -0.75
N THR A 17 6.89 4.70 -2.03
CA THR A 17 8.02 4.52 -2.95
C THR A 17 8.48 5.84 -3.54
N ARG A 18 9.78 5.96 -3.83
CA ARG A 18 10.39 7.07 -4.57
C ARG A 18 9.66 7.34 -5.88
N ARG A 19 9.30 6.28 -6.60
CA ARG A 19 8.52 6.32 -7.83
C ARG A 19 7.16 7.00 -7.67
N LEU A 20 6.51 6.91 -6.51
CA LEU A 20 5.28 7.64 -6.23
C LEU A 20 5.58 9.11 -6.01
N VAL A 21 6.55 9.42 -5.16
CA VAL A 21 6.94 10.81 -4.81
C VAL A 21 7.36 11.60 -6.05
N ASP A 22 8.17 11.01 -6.92
CA ASP A 22 8.65 11.64 -8.16
C ASP A 22 7.53 11.93 -9.18
N LYS A 23 6.35 11.31 -9.01
CA LYS A 23 5.18 11.51 -9.88
C LYS A 23 4.18 12.53 -9.33
N ILE A 24 4.42 13.08 -8.13
CA ILE A 24 3.52 14.06 -7.52
C ILE A 24 3.61 15.39 -8.27
N ASP A 25 2.48 15.88 -8.76
CA ASP A 25 2.32 17.27 -9.14
C ASP A 25 1.92 18.08 -7.89
N THR A 26 2.87 18.85 -7.38
CA THR A 26 2.73 19.58 -6.12
C THR A 26 1.69 20.70 -6.21
N ARG A 27 1.48 21.29 -7.39
CA ARG A 27 0.54 22.41 -7.55
C ARG A 27 -0.92 22.01 -7.27
N PRO A 28 -1.54 21.06 -8.01
CA PRO A 28 -2.90 20.61 -7.72
C PRO A 28 -3.00 19.95 -6.35
N THR A 29 -1.96 19.26 -5.89
CA THR A 29 -1.91 18.63 -4.57
C THR A 29 -2.02 19.68 -3.46
N TYR A 30 -1.24 20.76 -3.52
CA TYR A 30 -1.29 21.84 -2.52
C TYR A 30 -2.55 22.70 -2.62
N VAL A 31 -3.05 22.97 -3.83
CA VAL A 31 -4.34 23.66 -3.98
C VAL A 31 -5.44 22.87 -3.27
N ASN A 32 -5.50 21.55 -3.44
CA ASN A 32 -6.48 20.72 -2.75
C ASN A 32 -6.28 20.75 -1.23
N ALA A 33 -5.05 20.58 -0.75
CA ALA A 33 -4.76 20.58 0.69
C ALA A 33 -5.11 21.91 1.37
N LEU A 34 -4.79 23.04 0.72
CA LEU A 34 -5.10 24.37 1.23
C LEU A 34 -6.60 24.65 1.23
N THR A 35 -7.29 24.30 0.14
CA THR A 35 -8.75 24.52 0.04
C THR A 35 -9.55 23.61 0.95
N SER A 36 -9.06 22.39 1.23
CA SER A 36 -9.67 21.47 2.19
C SER A 36 -9.17 21.67 3.62
N THR A 37 -8.26 22.62 3.88
CA THR A 37 -7.61 22.88 5.19
C THR A 37 -6.91 21.66 5.81
N ASN A 38 -6.48 20.70 4.98
CA ASN A 38 -5.85 19.45 5.42
C ASN A 38 -4.39 19.41 4.93
N LEU A 39 -3.50 20.05 5.68
CA LEU A 39 -2.07 20.13 5.32
C LEU A 39 -1.31 18.83 5.61
N GLU A 40 -1.79 18.03 6.55
CA GLU A 40 -1.22 16.73 6.89
C GLU A 40 -1.30 15.74 5.73
N SER A 41 -2.35 15.81 4.91
CA SER A 41 -2.56 14.93 3.75
C SER A 41 -1.51 15.05 2.65
N VAL A 42 -0.64 16.07 2.69
CA VAL A 42 0.42 16.31 1.69
C VAL A 42 1.83 16.24 2.27
N ARG A 43 1.97 15.79 3.52
CA ARG A 43 3.30 15.42 4.07
C ARG A 43 3.89 14.30 3.22
N ILE A 44 5.21 14.29 3.07
CA ILE A 44 5.93 13.20 2.40
C ILE A 44 6.31 12.16 3.46
N PRO A 45 5.78 10.92 3.39
CA PRO A 45 6.15 9.85 4.31
C PRO A 45 7.57 9.33 4.10
N VAL A 46 7.96 8.33 4.89
CA VAL A 46 9.22 7.60 4.67
C VAL A 46 9.25 7.11 3.22
N THR A 47 10.27 7.53 2.48
CA THR A 47 10.39 7.28 1.05
C THR A 47 11.49 6.27 0.78
N VAL A 48 11.12 5.12 0.21
CA VAL A 48 12.01 3.98 -0.09
C VAL A 48 12.12 3.75 -1.60
N ASP A 49 13.15 3.04 -2.05
CA ASP A 49 13.49 3.00 -3.48
C ASP A 49 12.76 1.90 -4.27
N SER A 50 12.18 0.90 -3.58
CA SER A 50 11.52 -0.25 -4.24
C SER A 50 10.29 -0.76 -3.47
N ASP A 51 9.43 -1.53 -4.14
CA ASP A 51 8.28 -2.18 -3.50
C ASP A 51 8.72 -3.21 -2.44
N ARG A 52 9.84 -3.90 -2.68
CA ARG A 52 10.46 -4.81 -1.70
C ARG A 52 10.83 -4.07 -0.42
N GLU A 53 11.53 -2.95 -0.53
CA GLU A 53 11.94 -2.15 0.62
C GLU A 53 10.73 -1.58 1.36
N ALA A 54 9.66 -1.21 0.63
CA ALA A 54 8.40 -0.77 1.24
C ALA A 54 7.75 -1.87 2.08
N LEU A 55 7.71 -3.10 1.56
CA LEU A 55 7.19 -4.27 2.28
C LEU A 55 8.05 -4.61 3.50
N GLU A 56 9.36 -4.68 3.33
CA GLU A 56 10.30 -4.96 4.42
C GLU A 56 10.19 -3.91 5.52
N THR A 57 10.10 -2.63 5.16
CA THR A 57 9.89 -1.53 6.12
C THR A 57 8.57 -1.70 6.85
N GLY A 58 7.46 -1.89 6.14
CA GLY A 58 6.13 -2.06 6.76
C GLY A 58 6.05 -3.28 7.67
N ILE A 59 6.63 -4.41 7.29
CA ILE A 59 6.71 -5.61 8.13
C ILE A 59 7.56 -5.32 9.37
N SER A 60 8.73 -4.69 9.21
CA SER A 60 9.64 -4.38 10.33
C SER A 60 9.03 -3.44 11.37
N THR A 61 8.10 -2.57 10.97
CA THR A 61 7.42 -1.62 11.86
C THR A 61 6.03 -2.09 12.31
N SER A 62 5.54 -3.22 11.80
CA SER A 62 4.20 -3.76 12.11
C SER A 62 4.05 -4.30 13.54
N GLY A 63 5.17 -4.58 14.23
CA GLY A 63 5.19 -5.26 15.52
C GLY A 63 4.98 -6.78 15.45
N ALA A 64 4.94 -7.37 14.25
CA ALA A 64 4.94 -8.82 14.07
C ALA A 64 6.28 -9.43 14.53
N SER A 65 6.24 -10.63 15.10
CA SER A 65 7.45 -11.34 15.59
C SER A 65 8.30 -11.89 14.45
N SER A 66 7.68 -12.16 13.29
CA SER A 66 8.34 -12.57 12.06
C SER A 66 7.52 -12.13 10.84
N GLY A 67 8.08 -12.24 9.64
CA GLY A 67 7.34 -11.96 8.41
C GLY A 67 6.17 -12.92 8.17
N VAL A 68 6.28 -14.17 8.64
CA VAL A 68 5.23 -15.19 8.52
C VAL A 68 4.05 -14.88 9.45
N ASP A 69 4.31 -14.30 10.62
CA ASP A 69 3.27 -13.90 11.59
C ASP A 69 2.61 -12.56 11.23
N CYS A 70 3.10 -11.87 10.19
CA CYS A 70 2.60 -10.56 9.81
C CYS A 70 1.19 -10.68 9.21
N ARG A 71 0.21 -10.08 9.89
CA ARG A 71 -1.16 -9.96 9.42
C ARG A 71 -1.25 -8.77 8.47
N MET A 72 -1.41 -9.03 7.19
CA MET A 72 -1.38 -8.02 6.13
C MET A 72 -2.51 -8.24 5.15
N VAL A 73 -3.12 -7.14 4.69
CA VAL A 73 -4.00 -7.13 3.53
C VAL A 73 -3.44 -6.22 2.46
N TRP A 74 -3.54 -6.64 1.20
CA TRP A 74 -3.18 -5.87 0.03
C TRP A 74 -4.43 -5.52 -0.76
N ILE A 75 -4.72 -4.23 -0.86
CA ILE A 75 -5.84 -3.73 -1.65
C ILE A 75 -5.33 -3.00 -2.89
N ARG A 76 -6.11 -3.02 -3.98
CA ARG A 76 -5.76 -2.25 -5.19
C ARG A 76 -5.83 -0.75 -4.93
N ASN A 77 -6.89 -0.31 -4.26
CA ASN A 77 -7.12 1.06 -3.80
C ASN A 77 -8.37 1.09 -2.90
N THR A 78 -8.58 2.22 -2.23
CA THR A 78 -9.70 2.42 -1.29
C THR A 78 -11.08 2.51 -1.95
N LEU A 79 -11.17 2.60 -3.29
CA LEU A 79 -12.44 2.57 -4.04
C LEU A 79 -12.88 1.16 -4.43
N LYS A 80 -11.96 0.18 -4.44
CA LYS A 80 -12.21 -1.21 -4.83
C LYS A 80 -11.77 -2.14 -3.71
N LEU A 81 -12.69 -2.37 -2.77
CA LEU A 81 -12.46 -3.19 -1.56
C LEU A 81 -13.15 -4.56 -1.61
N ASP A 82 -13.80 -4.90 -2.73
CA ASP A 82 -14.45 -6.18 -2.96
C ASP A 82 -13.45 -7.34 -3.14
N ARG A 83 -12.19 -7.02 -3.46
CA ARG A 83 -11.10 -7.99 -3.61
C ARG A 83 -9.82 -7.47 -3.00
N PHE A 84 -9.14 -8.33 -2.27
CA PHE A 84 -7.85 -8.06 -1.67
C PHE A 84 -7.05 -9.36 -1.53
N VAL A 85 -5.73 -9.24 -1.37
CA VAL A 85 -4.88 -10.37 -0.96
C VAL A 85 -4.72 -10.32 0.55
N ALA A 86 -4.79 -11.46 1.21
CA ALA A 86 -4.47 -11.59 2.63
C ALA A 86 -3.17 -12.38 2.79
N SER A 87 -2.36 -12.04 3.79
CA SER A 87 -1.24 -12.89 4.19
C SER A 87 -1.74 -14.23 4.74
N GLU A 88 -0.90 -15.24 4.71
CA GLU A 88 -1.21 -16.58 5.23
C GLU A 88 -1.62 -16.54 6.72
N ALA A 89 -1.05 -15.63 7.51
CA ALA A 89 -1.41 -15.39 8.91
C ALA A 89 -2.88 -15.00 9.13
N LEU A 90 -3.61 -14.58 8.08
CA LEU A 90 -5.03 -14.24 8.13
C LEU A 90 -5.93 -15.35 7.56
N LEU A 91 -5.39 -16.44 7.01
CA LEU A 91 -6.18 -17.44 6.27
C LEU A 91 -7.30 -18.05 7.14
N ASP A 92 -6.97 -18.49 8.36
CA ASP A 92 -7.95 -19.03 9.32
C ASP A 92 -9.10 -18.06 9.63
N GLU A 93 -8.82 -16.76 9.69
CA GLU A 93 -9.82 -15.72 9.95
C GLU A 93 -10.69 -15.49 8.72
N VAL A 94 -10.08 -15.43 7.54
CA VAL A 94 -10.77 -15.27 6.25
C VAL A 94 -11.72 -16.44 6.00
N GLU A 95 -11.29 -17.67 6.22
CA GLU A 95 -12.12 -18.87 6.01
C GLU A 95 -13.33 -18.96 6.96
N ARG A 96 -13.23 -18.37 8.16
CA ARG A 96 -14.30 -18.38 9.16
C ARG A 96 -15.23 -17.17 9.04
N HIS A 97 -14.85 -16.15 8.27
CA HIS A 97 -15.63 -14.93 8.16
C HIS A 97 -16.74 -15.07 7.11
N ARG A 98 -18.01 -14.88 7.53
CA ARG A 98 -19.18 -15.13 6.68
C ARG A 98 -19.27 -14.25 5.43
N ASP A 99 -18.68 -13.06 5.49
CA ASP A 99 -18.69 -12.11 4.37
C ASP A 99 -17.47 -12.22 3.45
N LEU A 100 -16.56 -13.18 3.70
CA LEU A 100 -15.36 -13.38 2.91
C LEU A 100 -15.40 -14.74 2.20
N GLN A 101 -14.78 -14.77 1.02
CA GLN A 101 -14.62 -15.99 0.24
C GLN A 101 -13.20 -16.03 -0.31
N VAL A 102 -12.50 -17.15 -0.09
CA VAL A 102 -11.21 -17.41 -0.72
C VAL A 102 -11.44 -17.69 -2.20
N LEU A 103 -10.89 -16.83 -3.08
CA LEU A 103 -11.02 -16.97 -4.53
C LEU A 103 -9.93 -17.87 -5.11
N GLU A 104 -8.70 -17.70 -4.64
CA GLU A 104 -7.52 -18.48 -5.05
C GLU A 104 -6.41 -18.34 -4.01
N HIS A 105 -5.43 -19.25 -4.06
CA HIS A 105 -4.19 -19.14 -3.31
C HIS A 105 -3.11 -18.56 -4.22
N LEU A 106 -2.51 -17.45 -3.80
CA LEU A 106 -1.39 -16.83 -4.50
C LEU A 106 -0.07 -17.47 -4.04
N GLY A 107 0.87 -17.60 -4.98
CA GLY A 107 2.22 -18.07 -4.67
C GLY A 107 3.09 -16.97 -4.05
N GLU A 108 4.40 -17.23 -4.00
CA GLU A 108 5.37 -16.27 -3.50
C GLU A 108 5.39 -14.97 -4.32
N LEU A 109 5.74 -13.87 -3.65
CA LEU A 109 5.91 -12.57 -4.28
C LEU A 109 7.10 -12.60 -5.26
N ASP A 110 6.84 -12.25 -6.53
CA ASP A 110 7.87 -12.11 -7.54
C ASP A 110 8.25 -10.64 -7.75
N PHE A 111 9.56 -10.38 -7.76
CA PHE A 111 10.14 -9.06 -7.92
C PHE A 111 11.02 -8.99 -9.17
N ASP A 112 11.12 -7.81 -9.77
CA ASP A 112 12.09 -7.52 -10.82
C ASP A 112 13.50 -7.28 -10.26
N GLY A 113 14.47 -7.09 -11.16
CA GLY A 113 15.87 -6.82 -10.78
C GLY A 113 16.09 -5.48 -10.06
N ARG A 114 15.05 -4.65 -9.93
CA ARG A 114 15.06 -3.39 -9.16
C ARG A 114 14.27 -3.51 -7.85
N GLY A 115 13.79 -4.71 -7.50
CA GLY A 115 13.01 -4.95 -6.29
C GLY A 115 11.57 -4.46 -6.37
N ASN A 116 11.02 -4.17 -7.55
CA ASN A 116 9.60 -3.85 -7.71
C ASN A 116 8.80 -5.11 -7.99
N LEU A 117 7.55 -5.16 -7.53
CA LEU A 117 6.70 -6.32 -7.76
C LEU A 117 6.33 -6.46 -9.22
N LYS A 118 6.42 -7.68 -9.75
CA LYS A 118 6.07 -7.95 -11.15
C LYS A 118 4.56 -7.99 -11.36
N ASN A 119 3.81 -8.57 -10.43
CA ASN A 119 2.35 -8.60 -10.43
C ASN A 119 1.83 -8.89 -9.01
N LEU A 120 0.97 -8.01 -8.49
CA LEU A 120 0.02 -8.36 -7.44
C LEU A 120 -1.23 -7.49 -7.67
N LEU A 121 -2.36 -8.13 -8.00
CA LEU A 121 -3.67 -7.52 -8.32
C LEU A 121 -3.76 -6.66 -9.59
#